data_AF-D4MNW7-F1
#
_entry.id   AF-D4MNW7-F1
#
_cell.length_a   1.000
_cell.length_b   1.000
_cell.length_c   1.000
_cell.angle_alpha   90.00
_cell.angle_beta   90.00
_cell.angle_gamma   90.00
#
_symmetry.space_group_name_H-M   'P 1'
#
loop_
_entity.id
_entity.type
_entity.pdbx_description
1 polymer ?
#
loop_
_entity_poly.entity_id
_entity_poly.type
_entity_poly.pdbx_seq_one_letter_code
_entity_poly.pdbx_strand_id
1 'polypeptide(L)'
;MGDQDTPIIEFNRMHLGVQAADLYHFIRKAMEKHSWNLELGMKMLEAYDRILPMGETEREYLYYLFLYPEKYWKQINFYFNANKAWIPARNVEKLKNLEQQQEDRNRFLSRIRG
;
A
#
# COMPACT_ATOMS: atom_id res chain seq x y z
N MET A 1 -29.07 12.09 0.31
CA MET A 1 -28.53 10.73 0.49
C MET A 1 -27.77 10.75 1.79
N GLY A 2 -28.19 9.96 2.78
CA GLY A 2 -27.84 10.14 4.19
C GLY A 2 -26.36 9.92 4.51
N ASP A 3 -25.90 10.54 5.60
CA ASP A 3 -24.59 10.31 6.19
C ASP A 3 -24.36 8.81 6.37
N GLN A 4 -23.53 8.24 5.51
CA GLN A 4 -23.01 6.90 5.71
C GLN A 4 -21.78 7.02 6.58
N ASP A 5 -21.99 7.00 7.89
CA ASP A 5 -20.88 6.85 8.83
C ASP A 5 -20.17 5.53 8.58
N THR A 6 -18.83 5.58 8.53
CA THR A 6 -17.98 4.39 8.39
C THR A 6 -17.40 4.02 9.75
N PRO A 7 -18.02 3.09 10.50
CA PRO A 7 -17.48 2.67 11.78
C PRO A 7 -16.14 1.94 11.60
N ILE A 8 -15.13 2.37 12.34
CA ILE A 8 -13.84 1.68 12.43
C ILE A 8 -13.86 0.79 13.68
N ILE A 9 -13.48 -0.47 13.52
CA ILE A 9 -13.43 -1.49 14.58
C ILE A 9 -12.03 -2.13 14.61
N GLU A 10 -11.79 -3.08 15.53
CA GLU A 10 -10.51 -3.80 15.66
C GLU A 10 -9.30 -2.91 16.06
N PHE A 11 -9.45 -2.13 17.13
CA PHE A 11 -8.39 -1.27 17.69
C PHE A 11 -7.33 -2.02 18.53
N ASN A 12 -7.27 -3.35 18.48
CA ASN A 12 -6.35 -4.16 19.28
C ASN A 12 -4.85 -3.92 18.98
N ARG A 13 -4.53 -3.29 17.85
CA ARG A 13 -3.16 -2.90 17.45
C ARG A 13 -2.94 -1.39 17.45
N MET A 14 -3.87 -0.60 18.00
CA MET A 14 -3.70 0.84 18.10
C MET A 14 -2.49 1.18 18.97
N HIS A 15 -1.64 2.08 18.49
CA HIS A 15 -0.49 2.58 19.24
C HIS A 15 -0.21 4.04 18.84
N LEU A 16 0.61 4.74 19.64
CA LEU A 16 1.11 6.06 19.27
C LEU A 16 2.16 5.91 18.15
N GLY A 17 2.04 6.71 17.10
CA GLY A 17 2.90 6.63 15.92
C GLY A 17 2.65 7.77 14.94
N VAL A 18 3.32 7.72 13.79
CA VAL A 18 3.14 8.70 12.70
C VAL A 18 1.85 8.37 11.95
N GLN A 19 0.92 9.33 11.88
CA GLN A 19 -0.42 9.12 11.28
C GLN A 19 -0.35 8.71 9.80
N ALA A 20 0.64 9.22 9.06
CA ALA A 20 0.88 8.84 7.66
C ALA A 20 1.16 7.32 7.48
N ALA A 21 1.55 6.59 8.53
CA ALA A 21 1.71 5.14 8.47
C ALA A 21 0.36 4.41 8.33
N ASP A 22 -0.70 4.91 8.97
CA ASP A 22 -2.04 4.36 8.81
C ASP A 22 -2.57 4.62 7.39
N LEU A 23 -2.33 5.82 6.87
CA LEU A 23 -2.65 6.18 5.48
C LEU A 23 -1.93 5.26 4.49
N TYR A 24 -0.63 5.02 4.70
CA TYR A 24 0.16 4.07 3.93
C TYR A 24 -0.47 2.68 3.92
N HIS A 25 -0.79 2.13 5.09
CA HIS A 25 -1.34 0.78 5.20
C HIS A 25 -2.69 0.64 4.48
N PHE A 26 -3.52 1.68 4.52
CA PHE A 26 -4.77 1.74 3.80
C PHE A 26 -4.56 1.82 2.28
N ILE A 27 -3.86 2.86 1.80
CA ILE A 27 -3.66 3.13 0.37
C ILE A 27 -2.91 1.98 -0.30
N ARG A 28 -1.86 1.43 0.31
CA ARG A 28 -1.10 0.32 -0.26
C ARG A 28 -2.02 -0.87 -0.57
N LYS A 29 -2.86 -1.28 0.39
CA LYS A 29 -3.78 -2.41 0.19
C LYS A 29 -4.85 -2.11 -0.86
N ALA A 30 -5.38 -0.89 -0.89
CA ALA A 30 -6.33 -0.47 -1.90
C ALA A 30 -5.70 -0.50 -3.30
N MET A 31 -4.53 0.10 -3.46
CA MET A 31 -3.79 0.16 -4.73
C MET A 31 -3.41 -1.23 -5.25
N GLU A 32 -2.92 -2.12 -4.38
CA GLU A 32 -2.64 -3.52 -4.76
C GLU A 32 -3.88 -4.27 -5.28
N LYS A 33 -5.08 -3.95 -4.75
CA LYS A 33 -6.35 -4.56 -5.19
C LYS A 33 -6.83 -3.97 -6.51
N HIS A 34 -6.50 -2.72 -6.77
CA HIS A 34 -6.95 -1.94 -7.94
C HIS A 34 -5.83 -1.72 -8.96
N SER A 35 -4.88 -2.66 -9.05
CA SER A 35 -3.78 -2.65 -10.03
C SER A 35 -2.99 -1.33 -10.08
N TRP A 36 -2.80 -0.69 -8.93
CA TRP A 36 -2.12 0.60 -8.81
C TRP A 36 -2.72 1.71 -9.70
N ASN A 37 -4.05 1.73 -9.83
CA ASN A 37 -4.76 2.79 -10.54
C ASN A 37 -4.38 4.18 -10.00
N LEU A 38 -3.66 4.95 -10.83
CA LEU A 38 -3.08 6.23 -10.44
C LEU A 38 -4.13 7.24 -9.95
N GLU A 39 -5.24 7.35 -10.67
CA GLU A 39 -6.29 8.31 -10.34
C GLU A 39 -6.93 8.00 -8.98
N LEU A 40 -7.18 6.73 -8.69
CA LEU A 40 -7.69 6.29 -7.39
C LEU A 40 -6.71 6.65 -6.27
N GLY A 41 -5.41 6.35 -6.46
CA GLY A 41 -4.38 6.66 -5.47
C GLY A 41 -4.27 8.15 -5.18
N MET A 42 -4.28 9.00 -6.22
CA MET A 42 -4.23 10.45 -6.05
C MET A 42 -5.48 10.98 -5.34
N LYS A 43 -6.68 10.51 -5.70
CA LYS A 43 -7.92 10.89 -5.02
C LYS A 43 -7.92 10.52 -3.54
N MET A 44 -7.35 9.36 -3.16
CA MET A 44 -7.21 8.98 -1.75
C MET A 44 -6.29 9.94 -0.99
N LEU A 45 -5.15 10.31 -1.58
CA LEU A 45 -4.23 11.28 -0.98
C LEU A 45 -4.87 12.66 -0.86
N GLU A 46 -5.51 13.16 -1.91
CA GLU A 46 -6.21 14.45 -1.92
C GLU A 46 -7.34 14.52 -0.90
N ALA A 47 -8.08 13.42 -0.71
CA ALA A 47 -9.15 13.35 0.28
C ALA A 47 -8.63 13.43 1.71
N TYR A 48 -7.49 12.77 2.00
CA TYR A 48 -6.83 12.86 3.30
C TYR A 48 -6.26 14.27 3.55
N ASP A 49 -5.52 14.78 2.56
CA ASP A 49 -4.83 16.08 2.61
C ASP A 49 -5.80 17.26 2.83
N ARG A 50 -7.04 17.14 2.37
CA ARG A 50 -8.10 18.14 2.59
C ARG A 50 -8.47 18.30 4.07
N ILE A 51 -8.40 17.23 4.85
CA ILE A 51 -8.77 17.24 6.28
C ILE A 51 -7.53 17.48 7.13
N LEU A 52 -6.42 16.81 6.80
CA LEU A 52 -5.14 16.97 7.47
C LEU A 52 -4.04 17.16 6.41
N PRO A 53 -3.66 18.43 6.12
CA PRO A 53 -2.63 18.72 5.15
C PRO A 53 -1.29 18.10 5.54
N MET A 54 -0.73 17.31 4.63
CA MET A 54 0.58 16.67 4.80
C MET A 54 1.69 17.63 4.39
N GLY A 55 2.60 17.89 5.33
CA GLY A 55 3.84 18.63 5.05
C GLY A 55 4.82 17.85 4.18
N GLU A 56 5.88 18.50 3.73
CA GLU A 56 6.92 17.88 2.88
C GLU A 56 7.54 16.64 3.54
N THR A 57 7.89 16.72 4.84
CA THR A 57 8.47 15.60 5.58
C THR A 57 7.52 14.39 5.69
N GLU A 58 6.22 14.62 5.84
CA GLU A 58 5.23 13.54 5.91
C GLU A 58 5.04 12.86 4.55
N ARG A 59 5.06 13.65 3.46
CA ARG A 59 5.04 13.11 2.09
C ARG A 59 6.29 12.30 1.79
N GLU A 60 7.46 12.78 2.21
CA GLU A 60 8.72 12.05 2.07
C GLU A 60 8.71 10.75 2.87
N TYR A 61 8.23 10.78 4.12
CA TYR A 61 8.04 9.59 4.96
C TYR A 61 7.11 8.58 4.28
N LEU A 62 5.97 9.04 3.77
CA LEU A 62 5.01 8.20 3.03
C LEU A 62 5.65 7.58 1.79
N TYR A 63 6.42 8.35 1.02
CA TYR A 63 7.18 7.85 -0.13
C TYR A 63 8.14 6.73 0.26
N TYR A 64 8.92 6.90 1.33
CA TYR A 64 9.83 5.86 1.81
C TYR A 64 9.11 4.59 2.26
N LEU A 65 7.95 4.70 2.91
CA LEU A 65 7.12 3.53 3.23
C LEU A 65 6.69 2.77 1.97
N PHE A 66 6.30 3.49 0.92
CA PHE A 66 5.92 2.89 -0.36
C PHE A 66 7.08 2.27 -1.13
N LEU A 67 8.31 2.70 -0.94
CA LEU A 67 9.48 2.08 -1.57
C LEU A 67 9.66 0.64 -1.14
N TYR A 68 9.36 0.31 0.13
CA TYR A 68 9.53 -1.03 0.64
C TYR A 68 8.61 -2.03 -0.10
N PRO A 69 9.18 -3.08 -0.73
CA PRO A 69 8.41 -4.00 -1.57
C PRO A 69 7.71 -5.09 -0.74
N GLU A 70 6.78 -4.70 0.14
CA GLU A 70 6.11 -5.58 1.11
C GLU A 70 5.59 -6.90 0.50
N LYS A 71 4.98 -6.84 -0.68
CA LYS A 71 4.41 -8.03 -1.34
C LYS A 71 5.46 -9.02 -1.81
N TYR A 72 6.56 -8.53 -2.38
CA TYR A 72 7.68 -9.38 -2.78
C TYR A 72 8.30 -10.03 -1.54
N TRP A 73 8.58 -9.23 -0.50
CA TRP A 73 9.08 -9.76 0.77
C TRP A 73 8.14 -10.83 1.34
N LYS A 74 6.83 -10.60 1.34
CA LYS A 74 5.84 -11.58 1.82
C LYS A 74 5.81 -12.86 1.00
N GLN A 75 5.97 -12.80 -0.33
CA GLN A 75 6.06 -14.02 -1.16
C GLN A 75 7.33 -14.82 -0.86
N ILE A 76 8.45 -14.13 -0.73
CA ILE A 76 9.75 -14.74 -0.40
C ILE A 76 9.71 -15.37 0.99
N ASN A 77 9.24 -14.63 1.99
CA ASN A 77 9.12 -15.11 3.36
C ASN A 77 8.18 -16.31 3.46
N PHE A 78 7.06 -16.30 2.72
CA PHE A 78 6.16 -17.45 2.67
C PHE A 78 6.83 -18.69 2.05
N TYR A 79 7.64 -18.52 0.99
CA TYR A 79 8.36 -19.63 0.37
C TYR A 79 9.39 -20.24 1.31
N PHE A 80 10.26 -19.42 1.90
CA PHE A 80 11.33 -19.89 2.78
C PHE A 80 10.79 -20.61 4.03
N ASN A 81 9.71 -20.11 4.64
CA ASN A 81 9.13 -20.74 5.83
C ASN A 81 8.29 -22.00 5.52
N ALA A 82 7.98 -22.27 4.25
CA ALA A 82 7.16 -23.42 3.89
C ALA A 82 7.96 -24.73 3.74
N ASN A 83 9.30 -24.69 3.80
CA ASN A 83 10.20 -25.84 3.63
C ASN A 83 9.86 -26.73 2.42
N LYS A 84 9.41 -26.12 1.32
CA LYS A 84 9.03 -26.84 0.10
C LYS A 84 10.25 -27.06 -0.79
N ALA A 85 10.39 -28.28 -1.33
CA ALA A 85 11.44 -28.60 -2.29
C ALA A 85 11.19 -28.00 -3.70
N TRP A 86 10.00 -27.48 -3.97
CA TRP A 86 9.64 -26.82 -5.24
C TRP A 86 8.74 -25.60 -5.01
N ILE A 87 8.80 -24.64 -5.95
CA ILE A 87 7.96 -23.43 -5.91
C ILE A 87 6.55 -23.77 -6.40
N PRO A 88 5.48 -23.56 -5.60
CA PRO A 88 4.12 -23.78 -6.06
C PRO A 88 3.73 -22.84 -7.22
N ALA A 89 3.00 -23.34 -8.23
CA ALA A 89 2.56 -22.54 -9.38
C ALA A 89 1.80 -21.26 -8.97
N ARG A 90 0.97 -21.35 -7.93
CA ARG A 90 0.24 -20.19 -7.35
C ARG A 90 1.16 -19.10 -6.82
N ASN A 91 2.36 -19.44 -6.32
CA ASN A 91 3.33 -18.44 -5.88
C ASN A 91 3.96 -17.74 -7.08
N VAL A 92 4.28 -18.50 -8.14
CA VAL A 92 4.78 -17.94 -9.40
C VAL A 92 3.77 -16.99 -10.02
N GLU A 93 2.49 -17.36 -10.04
CA GLU A 93 1.40 -16.50 -10.52
C GLU A 93 1.31 -15.18 -9.74
N LYS A 94 1.41 -15.23 -8.40
CA LYS A 94 1.46 -14.02 -7.58
C LYS A 94 2.64 -13.13 -7.92
N LEU A 95 3.82 -13.70 -8.17
CA LEU A 95 5.00 -12.93 -8.57
C LEU A 95 4.82 -12.28 -9.95
N LYS A 96 4.27 -13.01 -10.93
CA LYS A 96 3.93 -12.47 -12.25
C LYS A 96 2.95 -11.31 -12.16
N ASN A 97 1.94 -11.41 -11.31
CA ASN A 97 0.97 -10.32 -11.10
C ASN A 97 1.65 -9.08 -10.48
N LEU A 98 2.64 -9.26 -9.59
CA LEU A 98 3.40 -8.14 -9.03
C LEU A 98 4.29 -7.47 -10.09
N GLU A 99 4.91 -8.27 -10.95
CA GLU A 99 5.73 -7.78 -12.07
C GLU A 99 4.88 -6.97 -13.05
N GLN A 100 3.69 -7.46 -13.42
CA GLN A 100 2.75 -6.75 -14.30
C GLN A 100 2.30 -5.40 -13.74
N GLN A 101 2.18 -5.28 -12.41
CA GLN A 101 1.78 -4.04 -11.74
C GLN A 101 2.94 -3.07 -11.47
N GLN A 102 4.19 -3.46 -11.78
CA GLN A 102 5.37 -2.71 -11.38
C GLN A 102 5.45 -1.33 -12.04
N GLU A 103 5.09 -1.22 -13.32
CA GLU A 103 5.10 0.05 -14.04
C GLU A 103 4.08 1.03 -13.45
N ASP A 104 2.86 0.57 -13.20
CA ASP A 104 1.77 1.37 -12.64
C ASP A 104 2.11 1.84 -11.22
N ARG A 105 2.68 0.95 -10.41
CA ARG A 105 3.25 1.31 -9.10
C ARG A 105 4.32 2.39 -9.24
N ASN A 106 5.26 2.24 -10.17
CA ASN A 106 6.34 3.23 -10.36
C ASN A 106 5.78 4.59 -10.80
N ARG A 107 4.73 4.63 -11.62
CA ARG A 107 4.02 5.87 -11.98
C ARG A 107 3.33 6.52 -10.78
N PHE A 108 2.78 5.74 -9.85
CA PHE A 108 2.28 6.27 -8.59
C PHE A 108 3.41 6.83 -7.71
N LEU A 109 4.50 6.08 -7.54
CA LEU A 109 5.66 6.50 -6.75
C LEU A 109 6.30 7.80 -7.26
N SER A 110 6.39 7.98 -8.58
CA SER A 110 6.96 9.21 -9.15
C SER A 110 6.09 10.44 -8.89
N ARG A 111 4.78 10.26 -8.67
CA ARG A 111 3.84 11.35 -8.38
C ARG A 111 3.84 11.77 -6.91
N ILE A 112 4.17 10.86 -6.00
CA ILE A 112 4.24 11.17 -4.55
C ILE A 112 5.62 11.64 -4.09
N ARG A 113 6.68 11.39 -4.87
CA ARG A 113 8.04 11.88 -4.59
C ARG A 113 8.18 13.39 -4.81
N GLY A 114 7.31 13.96 -5.65
CA GLY A 114 7.36 15.33 -6.13
C GLY A 114 6.48 16.28 -5.35
#